data_AF-A0A6L8MN28-F1
#
_entry.id   AF-A0A6L8MN28-F1
#
_cell.length_a   1.000
_cell.length_b   1.000
_cell.length_c   1.000
_cell.angle_alpha   90.00
_cell.angle_beta   90.00
_cell.angle_gamma   90.00
#
_symmetry.space_group_name_H-M   'P 1'
#
loop_
_entity.id
_entity.type
_entity.pdbx_description
1 polymer ?
#
loop_
_entity_poly.entity_id
_entity_poly.type
_entity_poly.pdbx_seq_one_letter_code
_entity_poly.pdbx_strand_id
1 'polypeptide(L)'
;MTPQIQNVPADLMSILSDANATQHGKCYENCVVAVLGTRISRQLRYVVGFLTPPDHPPFPHAWLEQEMHGGPIYLDPTLQASSALWNSRKNIFMYSARYSFNKDELLKWFRVKYAGREFNELGLPVGDIQGPVLNSKGELEPVRISV
;
A
#
# COMPACT_ATOMS: atom_id res chain seq x y z
N MET A 1 -4.79 -8.71 18.84
CA MET A 1 -5.40 -7.37 18.89
C MET A 1 -5.91 -7.04 17.50
N THR A 2 -7.11 -6.46 17.39
CA THR A 2 -7.66 -6.02 16.10
C THR A 2 -7.03 -4.67 15.75
N PRO A 3 -6.47 -4.48 14.54
CA PRO A 3 -5.91 -3.21 14.11
C PRO A 3 -6.99 -2.13 14.09
N GLN A 4 -6.61 -0.89 14.40
CA GLN A 4 -7.51 0.26 14.30
C GLN A 4 -7.51 0.79 12.87
N ILE A 5 -8.69 0.99 12.28
CA ILE A 5 -8.80 1.58 10.94
C ILE A 5 -9.00 3.09 11.10
N GLN A 6 -8.11 3.89 10.51
CA GLN A 6 -8.16 5.34 10.61
C GLN A 6 -8.11 6.01 9.23
N ASN A 7 -8.48 7.29 9.22
CA ASN A 7 -8.30 8.10 8.02
C ASN A 7 -6.80 8.35 7.81
N VAL A 8 -6.38 8.27 6.56
CA VAL A 8 -5.10 8.78 6.10
C VAL A 8 -5.03 10.28 6.44
N PRO A 9 -3.97 10.71 7.14
CA PRO A 9 -3.73 12.12 7.43
C PRO A 9 -3.77 13.01 6.18
N ALA A 10 -4.26 14.23 6.31
CA ALA A 10 -4.49 15.14 5.18
C ALA A 10 -3.19 15.53 4.46
N ASP A 11 -2.09 15.66 5.19
CA ASP A 11 -0.76 15.92 4.65
C ASP A 11 -0.26 14.73 3.80
N LEU A 12 -0.45 13.51 4.28
CA LEU A 12 -0.15 12.30 3.52
C LEU A 12 -1.02 12.19 2.25
N MET A 13 -2.31 12.51 2.35
CA MET A 13 -3.20 12.56 1.17
C MET A 13 -2.77 13.61 0.15
N SER A 14 -2.35 14.80 0.59
CA SER A 14 -1.84 15.85 -0.30
C SER A 14 -0.59 15.40 -1.04
N ILE A 15 0.38 14.82 -0.32
CA ILE A 15 1.63 14.33 -0.93
C ILE A 15 1.33 13.24 -1.97
N LEU A 16 0.41 12.33 -1.67
CA LEU A 16 0.01 11.29 -2.61
C LEU A 16 -0.68 11.90 -3.84
N SER A 17 -1.55 12.89 -3.64
CA SER A 17 -2.18 13.61 -4.75
C SER A 17 -1.16 14.30 -5.66
N ASP A 18 -0.13 14.92 -5.09
CA ASP A 18 0.92 15.64 -5.84
C ASP A 18 1.91 14.69 -6.54
N ALA A 19 2.26 13.57 -5.89
CA ALA A 19 3.21 12.60 -6.41
C ALA A 19 2.62 11.70 -7.51
N ASN A 20 1.34 11.37 -7.40
CA ASN A 20 0.58 10.57 -8.36
C ASN A 20 -0.89 10.63 -7.92
N ALA A 21 -1.65 11.63 -8.40
CA ALA A 21 -3.08 11.84 -8.11
C ALA A 21 -3.77 10.51 -7.79
N THR A 22 -4.08 10.27 -6.51
CA THR A 22 -4.34 8.93 -5.95
C THR A 22 -5.26 8.14 -6.89
N GLN A 23 -4.69 7.22 -7.66
CA GLN A 23 -5.42 6.69 -8.81
C GLN A 23 -6.39 5.62 -8.35
N HIS A 24 -7.63 5.71 -8.81
CA HIS A 24 -8.65 4.71 -8.52
C HIS A 24 -8.15 3.32 -9.00
N GLY A 25 -8.18 2.34 -8.11
CA GLY A 25 -7.78 0.96 -8.42
C GLY A 25 -6.28 0.69 -8.37
N LYS A 26 -5.45 1.68 -7.98
CA LYS A 26 -3.99 1.53 -7.88
C LYS A 26 -3.48 1.43 -6.44
N CYS A 27 -4.09 0.56 -5.65
CA CYS A 27 -3.79 0.46 -4.22
C CYS A 27 -2.33 0.07 -3.92
N TYR A 28 -1.76 -0.81 -4.73
CA TYR A 28 -0.37 -1.24 -4.61
C TYR A 28 0.60 -0.08 -4.83
N GLU A 29 0.39 0.70 -5.89
CA GLU A 29 1.21 1.84 -6.27
C GLU A 29 1.09 2.98 -5.26
N ASN A 30 -0.15 3.36 -4.92
CA ASN A 30 -0.42 4.44 -3.96
C ASN A 30 0.27 4.15 -2.61
N CYS A 31 0.20 2.91 -2.13
CA CYS A 31 0.81 2.55 -0.85
C CYS A 31 2.34 2.48 -0.93
N VAL A 32 2.92 1.98 -2.02
CA VAL A 32 4.37 2.01 -2.19
C VAL A 32 4.89 3.44 -2.23
N VAL A 33 4.23 4.33 -2.98
CA VAL A 33 4.61 5.74 -3.06
C VAL A 33 4.53 6.39 -1.68
N ALA A 34 3.51 6.06 -0.87
CA ALA A 34 3.41 6.54 0.50
C ALA A 34 4.62 6.12 1.36
N VAL A 35 5.03 4.85 1.27
CA VAL A 35 6.15 4.33 2.07
C VAL A 35 7.50 4.85 1.56
N LEU A 36 7.69 5.05 0.26
CA LEU A 36 9.00 5.45 -0.27
C LEU A 36 9.18 6.97 -0.36
N GLY A 37 8.13 7.69 -0.75
CA GLY A 37 8.17 9.10 -1.14
C GLY A 37 7.87 10.12 -0.05
N THR A 38 7.42 9.69 1.14
CA THR A 38 7.02 10.65 2.19
C THR A 38 8.06 10.75 3.30
N ARG A 39 8.21 11.93 3.93
CA ARG A 39 9.06 12.06 5.14
C ARG A 39 8.52 11.30 6.34
N ILE A 40 7.21 11.01 6.32
CA ILE A 40 6.47 10.19 7.29
C ILE A 40 6.82 8.68 7.11
N SER A 41 7.52 8.31 6.02
CA SER A 41 7.86 6.94 5.63
C SER A 41 8.44 6.06 6.73
N ARG A 42 9.16 6.64 7.70
CA ARG A 42 9.86 5.86 8.73
C ARG A 42 8.92 5.09 9.65
N GLN A 43 7.64 5.45 9.66
CA GLN A 43 6.62 4.80 10.48
C GLN A 43 5.58 4.03 9.65
N LEU A 44 5.67 4.08 8.31
CA LEU A 44 4.72 3.43 7.43
C LEU A 44 5.28 2.11 6.90
N ARG A 45 4.44 1.09 6.92
CA ARG A 45 4.68 -0.21 6.31
C ARG A 45 3.67 -0.43 5.20
N TYR A 46 4.13 -1.01 4.11
CA TYR A 46 3.30 -1.43 2.99
C TYR A 46 2.78 -2.83 3.27
N VAL A 47 1.48 -2.98 3.41
CA VAL A 47 0.85 -4.27 3.72
C VAL A 47 0.10 -4.77 2.51
N VAL A 48 0.25 -6.06 2.23
CA VAL A 48 -0.50 -6.76 1.21
C VAL A 48 -1.25 -7.91 1.85
N GLY A 49 -2.54 -8.02 1.54
CA GLY A 49 -3.40 -9.03 2.12
C GLY A 49 -4.74 -9.11 1.40
N PHE A 50 -5.74 -9.64 2.10
CA PHE A 50 -7.11 -9.67 1.62
C PHE A 50 -7.95 -8.64 2.36
N LEU A 51 -8.71 -7.86 1.59
CA LEU A 51 -9.72 -6.95 2.10
C LEU A 51 -11.09 -7.57 1.87
N THR A 52 -11.92 -7.60 2.92
CA THR A 52 -13.33 -7.98 2.82
C THR A 52 -14.19 -6.76 3.13
N PRO A 53 -14.76 -6.10 2.11
CA PRO A 53 -15.78 -5.09 2.33
C PRO A 53 -17.06 -5.72 2.90
N PRO A 54 -17.95 -4.91 3.49
CA PRO A 54 -19.28 -5.34 3.90
C PRO A 54 -20.04 -5.94 2.72
N ASP A 55 -20.66 -7.11 2.91
CA ASP A 55 -21.51 -7.76 1.91
C ASP A 55 -20.81 -8.15 0.59
N HIS A 56 -19.47 -8.13 0.56
CA HIS A 56 -18.67 -8.48 -0.62
C HIS A 56 -17.61 -9.54 -0.31
N PRO A 57 -17.23 -10.39 -1.28
CA PRO A 57 -16.18 -11.38 -1.10
C PRO A 57 -14.80 -10.72 -0.88
N PRO A 58 -13.87 -11.42 -0.20
CA PRO A 58 -12.50 -10.94 -0.04
C PRO A 58 -11.77 -10.82 -1.38
N PHE A 59 -10.94 -9.79 -1.55
CA PHE A 59 -10.08 -9.63 -2.71
C PHE A 59 -8.66 -9.16 -2.31
N PRO A 60 -7.63 -9.47 -3.11
CA PRO A 60 -6.27 -8.96 -2.89
C PRO A 60 -6.22 -7.45 -2.88
N HIS A 61 -5.59 -6.87 -1.86
CA HIS A 61 -5.52 -5.42 -1.68
C HIS A 61 -4.23 -5.02 -0.97
N ALA A 62 -3.85 -3.76 -1.11
CA ALA A 62 -2.74 -3.16 -0.37
C ALA A 62 -3.20 -1.93 0.42
N TRP A 63 -2.64 -1.80 1.63
CA TRP A 63 -2.89 -0.68 2.53
C TRP A 63 -1.60 -0.32 3.29
N LEU A 64 -1.68 0.71 4.12
CA LEU A 64 -0.58 1.15 4.96
C LEU A 64 -0.83 0.74 6.41
N GLU A 65 0.24 0.35 7.08
CA GLU A 65 0.26 0.07 8.51
C GLU A 65 1.22 1.04 9.19
N GLN A 66 0.79 1.59 10.32
CA GLN A 66 1.61 2.40 11.20
C GLN A 66 1.57 1.82 12.61
N GLU A 67 2.73 1.50 13.17
CA GLU A 67 2.85 1.03 14.55
C GLU A 67 2.76 2.21 15.52
N MET A 68 1.83 2.11 16.48
CA MET A 68 1.62 3.10 17.53
C MET A 68 1.60 2.41 18.90
N HIS A 69 1.74 3.17 19.99
CA HIS A 69 1.71 2.64 21.36
C HIS A 69 0.46 1.82 21.70
N GLY A 70 -0.65 2.02 20.97
CA GLY A 70 -1.91 1.28 21.12
C GLY A 70 -2.10 0.09 20.17
N GLY A 71 -1.07 -0.26 19.39
CA GLY A 71 -1.12 -1.29 18.35
C GLY A 71 -1.14 -0.72 16.93
N PRO A 72 -1.28 -1.60 15.91
CA PRO A 72 -1.20 -1.20 14.51
C PRO A 72 -2.44 -0.39 14.09
N ILE A 73 -2.18 0.71 13.38
CA ILE A 73 -3.18 1.51 12.69
C ILE A 73 -3.12 1.19 11.20
N TYR A 74 -4.28 0.90 10.60
CA TYR A 74 -4.42 0.70 9.16
C TYR A 74 -4.98 1.95 8.50
N LEU A 75 -4.31 2.37 7.44
CA LEU A 75 -4.63 3.53 6.62
C LEU A 75 -4.77 3.09 5.17
N ASP A 76 -5.85 3.50 4.49
CA ASP A 76 -6.11 3.09 3.11
C ASP A 76 -6.34 4.31 2.21
N PRO A 77 -5.28 4.88 1.62
CA PRO A 77 -5.41 6.11 0.84
C PRO A 77 -6.27 5.92 -0.41
N THR A 78 -6.29 4.70 -0.96
CA THR A 78 -7.03 4.41 -2.19
C THR A 78 -8.51 4.34 -1.92
N LEU A 79 -8.94 3.59 -0.90
CA LEU A 79 -10.35 3.54 -0.54
C LEU A 79 -10.85 4.84 0.06
N GLN A 80 -10.03 5.56 0.83
CA GLN A 80 -10.42 6.88 1.33
C GLN A 80 -10.68 7.87 0.18
N ALA A 81 -9.86 7.84 -0.86
CA ALA A 81 -10.04 8.70 -2.03
C ALA A 81 -11.25 8.31 -2.90
N SER A 82 -11.52 7.01 -3.10
CA SER A 82 -12.43 6.56 -4.16
C SER A 82 -13.67 5.78 -3.69
N SER A 83 -13.77 5.37 -2.42
CA SER A 83 -14.85 4.52 -1.92
C SER A 83 -15.76 5.24 -0.94
N ALA A 84 -16.97 5.59 -1.40
CA ALA A 84 -18.03 6.12 -0.54
C ALA A 84 -18.43 5.12 0.57
N LEU A 85 -18.37 3.82 0.28
CA LEU A 85 -18.64 2.77 1.25
C LEU A 85 -17.59 2.76 2.37
N TRP A 86 -16.31 2.87 2.02
CA TRP A 86 -15.26 2.96 3.03
C TRP A 86 -15.41 4.22 3.88
N ASN A 87 -15.64 5.38 3.25
CA ASN A 87 -15.80 6.65 3.97
C ASN A 87 -16.98 6.65 4.96
N SER A 88 -18.07 5.95 4.63
CA SER A 88 -19.24 5.85 5.52
C SER A 88 -19.17 4.70 6.53
N ARG A 89 -18.42 3.62 6.23
CA ARG A 89 -18.46 2.36 6.97
C ARG A 89 -17.10 1.67 7.13
N LYS A 90 -15.98 2.40 7.18
CA LYS A 90 -14.63 1.78 7.25
C LYS A 90 -14.44 0.78 8.39
N ASN A 91 -15.08 0.99 9.54
CA ASN A 91 -14.90 0.14 10.74
C ASN A 91 -15.49 -1.28 10.59
N ILE A 92 -16.26 -1.55 9.53
CA ILE A 92 -16.78 -2.88 9.23
C ILE A 92 -16.02 -3.58 8.09
N PHE A 93 -15.02 -2.92 7.48
CA PHE A 93 -14.11 -3.59 6.56
C PHE A 93 -13.18 -4.50 7.36
N MET A 94 -12.93 -5.70 6.85
CA MET A 94 -12.00 -6.64 7.45
C MET A 94 -10.71 -6.70 6.64
N TYR A 95 -9.58 -6.55 7.32
CA TYR A 95 -8.26 -6.60 6.73
C TYR A 95 -7.53 -7.86 7.22
N SER A 96 -7.10 -8.71 6.29
CA SER A 96 -6.32 -9.92 6.57
C SER A 96 -4.93 -9.79 5.96
N ALA A 97 -4.00 -9.24 6.75
CA ALA A 97 -2.61 -9.06 6.35
C ALA A 97 -1.92 -10.40 6.03
N ARG A 98 -1.11 -10.44 4.97
CA ARG A 98 -0.28 -11.59 4.61
C ARG A 98 1.20 -11.26 4.61
N TYR A 99 1.54 -10.12 4.02
CA TYR A 99 2.91 -9.62 3.93
C TYR A 99 2.95 -8.15 4.32
N SER A 100 4.03 -7.73 4.98
CA SER A 100 4.24 -6.35 5.41
C SER A 100 5.69 -5.97 5.14
N PHE A 101 5.92 -4.87 4.44
CA PHE A 101 7.22 -4.43 3.98
C PHE A 101 7.50 -3.03 4.52
N ASN A 102 8.64 -2.85 5.17
CA ASN A 102 9.17 -1.52 5.45
C ASN A 102 9.81 -0.92 4.18
N LYS A 103 10.28 0.32 4.31
CA LYS A 103 10.97 1.06 3.24
C LYS A 103 12.16 0.30 2.65
N ASP A 104 13.04 -0.25 3.49
CA ASP A 104 14.26 -0.92 3.03
C ASP A 104 13.97 -2.25 2.32
N GLU A 105 12.99 -3.00 2.82
CA GLU A 105 12.48 -4.23 2.21
C GLU A 105 11.88 -3.95 0.82
N LEU A 106 11.08 -2.88 0.69
CA LEU A 106 10.55 -2.45 -0.59
C LEU A 106 11.66 -2.03 -1.56
N LEU A 107 12.60 -1.19 -1.13
CA LEU A 107 13.71 -0.74 -1.99
C LEU A 107 14.54 -1.93 -2.48
N LYS A 108 14.81 -2.91 -1.61
CA LYS A 108 15.48 -4.16 -2.00
C LYS A 108 14.65 -4.94 -3.03
N TRP A 109 13.35 -5.07 -2.81
CA TRP A 109 12.46 -5.75 -3.75
C TRP A 109 12.43 -5.06 -5.12
N PHE A 110 12.31 -3.73 -5.15
CA PHE A 110 12.30 -2.94 -6.38
C PHE A 110 13.58 -3.12 -7.19
N ARG A 111 14.75 -3.09 -6.54
CA ARG A 111 16.05 -3.33 -7.21
C ARG A 111 16.14 -4.70 -7.87
N VAL A 112 15.53 -5.72 -7.27
CA VAL A 112 15.49 -7.07 -7.85
C VAL A 112 14.45 -7.16 -8.97
N LYS A 113 13.25 -6.62 -8.76
CA LYS A 113 12.13 -6.71 -9.72
C LYS A 113 12.35 -5.92 -10.99
N TYR A 114 12.96 -4.76 -10.85
CA TYR A 114 13.20 -3.82 -11.95
C TYR A 114 14.69 -3.72 -12.25
N ALA A 115 15.40 -4.86 -12.13
CA ALA A 115 16.81 -4.94 -12.50
C ALA A 115 16.99 -4.42 -13.94
N GLY A 116 17.90 -3.45 -14.11
CA GLY A 116 18.16 -2.80 -15.40
C GLY A 116 17.37 -1.52 -15.68
N ARG A 117 16.45 -1.09 -14.80
CA ARG A 117 15.84 0.25 -14.89
C ARG A 117 16.67 1.30 -14.16
N GLU A 118 16.54 2.54 -14.61
CA GLU A 118 17.04 3.70 -13.87
C GLU A 118 16.16 3.95 -12.64
N PHE A 119 16.79 4.43 -11.56
CA PHE A 119 16.14 4.72 -10.28
C PHE A 119 16.30 6.19 -9.94
N ASN A 120 15.22 6.82 -9.46
CA ASN A 120 15.25 8.21 -9.01
C ASN A 120 15.86 8.35 -7.60
N GLU A 121 15.93 9.59 -7.09
CA GLU A 121 16.48 9.91 -5.76
C GLU A 121 15.76 9.22 -4.60
N LEU A 122 14.50 8.81 -4.80
CA LEU A 122 13.70 8.08 -3.81
C LEU A 122 13.95 6.57 -3.85
N GLY A 123 14.74 6.09 -4.80
CA GLY A 123 14.97 4.66 -5.03
C GLY A 123 13.80 3.96 -5.71
N LEU A 124 12.94 4.72 -6.40
CA LEU A 124 11.87 4.20 -7.25
C LEU A 124 12.33 4.06 -8.70
N PRO A 125 11.92 3.00 -9.43
CA PRO A 125 12.16 2.91 -10.87
C PRO A 125 11.51 4.07 -11.62
N VAL A 126 12.21 4.65 -12.60
CA VAL A 126 11.65 5.70 -13.47
C VAL A 126 10.62 5.11 -14.43
N GLY A 127 9.39 5.63 -14.41
CA GLY A 127 8.25 5.19 -15.24
C GLY A 127 7.19 4.44 -14.44
N ASP A 128 6.38 3.59 -15.10
CA ASP A 128 5.34 2.82 -14.42
C ASP A 128 5.93 1.85 -13.40
N ILE A 129 5.34 1.79 -12.20
CA ILE A 129 5.75 0.92 -11.11
C ILE A 129 4.55 0.15 -10.60
N GLN A 130 4.82 -1.01 -10.02
CA GLN A 130 3.89 -1.79 -9.23
C GLN A 130 4.65 -2.38 -8.04
N GLY A 131 4.05 -2.30 -6.85
CA GLY A 131 4.57 -2.94 -5.63
C GLY A 131 4.41 -4.46 -5.65
N PRO A 132 4.87 -5.17 -4.60
CA PRO A 132 4.54 -6.58 -4.42
C PRO A 132 3.02 -6.81 -4.41
N VAL A 133 2.50 -7.65 -5.31
CA VAL A 133 1.06 -7.97 -5.44
C VAL A 133 0.79 -9.38 -4.95
N LEU A 134 -0.43 -9.63 -4.46
CA LEU A 134 -0.90 -10.97 -4.08
C LEU A 134 -1.73 -11.60 -5.21
N ASN A 135 -1.47 -12.87 -5.48
CA ASN A 135 -2.36 -13.69 -6.30
C ASN A 135 -3.61 -14.13 -5.50
N SER A 136 -4.56 -14.78 -6.16
CA SER A 136 -5.79 -15.28 -5.52
C SER A 136 -5.58 -16.35 -4.46
N LYS A 137 -4.39 -16.98 -4.42
CA LYS A 137 -4.00 -17.96 -3.39
C LYS A 137 -3.37 -17.31 -2.15
N GLY A 138 -3.11 -16.01 -2.19
CA GLY A 138 -2.44 -15.28 -1.11
C GLY A 138 -0.92 -15.42 -1.14
N GLU A 139 -0.35 -15.79 -2.28
CA GLU A 139 1.10 -15.81 -2.51
C GLU A 139 1.51 -14.52 -3.25
N LEU A 140 2.71 -14.02 -2.99
CA LEU A 140 3.26 -12.90 -3.75
C LEU A 140 3.44 -13.32 -5.21
N GLU A 141 2.99 -12.46 -6.13
CA GLU A 141 3.21 -12.69 -7.55
C GLU A 141 4.72 -12.73 -7.83
N PRO A 142 5.17 -13.76 -8.58
CA PRO A 142 6.59 -13.94 -8.83
C PRO A 142 7.16 -12.74 -9.59
N VAL A 143 8.40 -12.41 -9.23
CA VAL A 143 9.22 -11.47 -9.96
C VAL A 143 9.53 -12.05 -11.34
N ARG A 144 8.67 -11.79 -12.34
CA ARG A 144 9.01 -12.02 -13.74
C ARG A 144 10.12 -11.05 -14.12
N ILE A 145 11.35 -11.54 -14.21
CA ILE A 145 12.46 -10.84 -14.84
C ILE A 145 12.32 -11.14 -16.32
N SER A 146 11.89 -10.15 -17.10
CA SER A 146 12.01 -10.25 -18.55
C SER A 146 13.50 -10.12 -18.88
N VAL A 147 14.10 -11.22 -19.33
CA VAL A 147 15.48 -11.26 -19.84
C VAL A 147 15.51 -10.63 -21.23
#